data_AF-A0A8E2QZE1-F1
#
_entry.id   AF-A0A8E2QZE1-F1
#
_cell.length_a   1.000
_cell.length_b   1.000
_cell.length_c   1.000
_cell.angle_alpha   90.00
_cell.angle_beta   90.00
_cell.angle_gamma   90.00
#
_symmetry.space_group_name_H-M   'P 1'
#
loop_
_entity.id
_entity.type
_entity.pdbx_description
1 polymer ?
#
loop_
_entity_poly.entity_id
_entity_poly.type
_entity_poly.pdbx_seq_one_letter_code
_entity_poly.pdbx_strand_id
1 'polypeptide(L)'
;MKSKNSEFYNVKITKGIDGFNLKARIKNYFYLSTRQISLLSLLLAFEMVVVLISKFTLGFWIIGGAYTIELAFFPIIFIALIFNWFYTSIIAVISVWFRTLLGSEPIGLISLTIADLSFLIVFCCLFYTFKKMFNLLLSNNQILKYSFWIFISGVIASVVSSLISLVCNYLFIFNLYNMPPTQWILWLGVLITNIKYLLNIAVCCYLFKVLSKILKSFNISA
;
A
#
# COMPACT_ATOMS: atom_id res chain seq x y z
N MET A 1 -8.13 -40.79 5.98
CA MET A 1 -7.79 -39.70 6.93
C MET A 1 -8.18 -38.36 6.31
N LYS A 2 -9.29 -37.76 6.77
CA LYS A 2 -9.77 -36.46 6.28
C LYS A 2 -8.94 -35.34 6.94
N SER A 3 -8.16 -34.63 6.14
CA SER A 3 -7.42 -33.43 6.54
C SER A 3 -8.38 -32.34 7.02
N LYS A 4 -8.23 -31.96 8.29
CA LYS A 4 -9.12 -31.08 9.06
C LYS A 4 -8.60 -29.63 9.11
N ASN A 5 -7.99 -29.13 8.03
CA ASN A 5 -7.25 -27.84 8.04
C ASN A 5 -7.77 -26.76 7.08
N SER A 6 -9.08 -26.71 6.79
CA SER A 6 -9.66 -25.68 5.91
C SER A 6 -10.38 -24.53 6.64
N GLU A 7 -10.15 -24.32 7.94
CA GLU A 7 -10.84 -23.25 8.71
C GLU A 7 -10.10 -21.90 8.77
N PHE A 8 -8.91 -21.78 8.21
CA PHE A 8 -8.07 -20.62 8.54
C PHE A 8 -8.34 -19.32 7.78
N TYR A 9 -9.25 -19.30 6.81
CA TYR A 9 -9.61 -18.06 6.09
C TYR A 9 -11.04 -17.98 5.58
N ASN A 10 -11.87 -18.98 5.90
CA ASN A 10 -13.31 -18.86 5.79
C ASN A 10 -13.86 -19.02 7.19
N VAL A 11 -14.12 -17.90 7.87
CA VAL A 11 -15.28 -17.92 8.76
C VAL A 11 -16.42 -18.29 7.82
N LYS A 12 -16.89 -19.54 7.90
CA LYS A 12 -18.30 -19.81 7.64
C LYS A 12 -19.01 -18.77 8.48
N ILE A 13 -19.41 -17.67 7.86
CA ILE A 13 -20.49 -16.86 8.39
C ILE A 13 -21.65 -17.82 8.27
N THR A 14 -21.83 -18.66 9.28
CA THR A 14 -23.09 -19.34 9.52
C THR A 14 -24.09 -18.20 9.51
N LYS A 15 -24.87 -18.13 8.42
CA LYS A 15 -26.04 -17.27 8.31
C LYS A 15 -26.99 -17.75 9.40
N GLY A 16 -26.79 -17.22 10.60
CA GLY A 16 -27.39 -17.73 11.82
C GLY A 16 -26.54 -17.36 13.01
N ILE A 17 -26.94 -16.27 13.68
CA ILE A 17 -26.73 -15.96 15.11
C ILE A 17 -25.56 -15.02 15.50
N ASP A 18 -24.45 -14.87 14.77
CA ASP A 18 -23.31 -14.07 15.30
C ASP A 18 -23.26 -12.60 14.86
N GLY A 19 -24.37 -11.87 15.06
CA GLY A 19 -24.50 -10.46 14.71
C GLY A 19 -23.69 -9.47 15.57
N PHE A 20 -23.12 -9.85 16.72
CA PHE A 20 -22.75 -8.84 17.73
C PHE A 20 -21.47 -9.06 18.56
N ASN A 21 -20.62 -10.04 18.27
CA ASN A 21 -19.41 -10.22 19.09
C ASN A 21 -18.24 -9.33 18.60
N LEU A 22 -18.37 -8.01 18.78
CA LEU A 22 -17.37 -6.99 18.42
C LEU A 22 -15.98 -7.34 18.98
N LYS A 23 -15.94 -7.86 20.22
CA LYS A 23 -14.70 -8.28 20.90
C LYS A 23 -13.98 -9.38 20.11
N ALA A 24 -14.71 -10.37 19.60
CA ALA A 24 -14.14 -11.44 18.78
C ALA A 24 -13.65 -10.92 17.42
N ARG A 25 -14.41 -10.00 16.79
CA ARG A 25 -14.00 -9.37 15.51
C ARG A 25 -12.73 -8.54 15.67
N ILE A 26 -12.63 -7.72 16.72
CA ILE A 26 -11.43 -6.93 17.02
C ILE A 26 -10.25 -7.86 17.32
N LYS A 27 -10.45 -8.87 18.18
CA LYS A 27 -9.40 -9.84 18.51
C LYS A 27 -8.87 -10.53 17.25
N ASN A 28 -9.75 -10.98 16.36
CA ASN A 28 -9.34 -11.64 15.12
C ASN A 28 -8.68 -10.67 14.12
N TYR A 29 -9.11 -9.41 14.10
CA TYR A 29 -8.53 -8.38 13.24
C TYR A 29 -7.08 -8.06 13.60
N PHE A 30 -6.77 -8.01 14.90
CA PHE A 30 -5.42 -7.74 15.44
C PHE A 30 -4.62 -9.00 15.78
N TYR A 31 -5.13 -10.19 15.44
CA TYR A 31 -4.39 -11.42 15.68
C TYR A 31 -3.36 -11.62 14.58
N LEU A 32 -2.09 -11.75 14.97
CA LEU A 32 -0.98 -12.12 14.09
C LEU A 32 -0.32 -13.41 14.59
N SER A 33 -0.24 -14.40 13.70
CA SER A 33 0.57 -15.60 13.92
C SER A 33 2.06 -15.32 13.69
N THR A 34 2.94 -16.17 14.25
CA THR A 34 4.39 -16.09 14.03
C THR A 34 4.78 -16.14 12.54
N ARG A 35 4.05 -16.92 11.73
CA ARG A 35 4.24 -16.97 10.26
C ARG A 35 3.90 -15.64 9.60
N GLN A 36 2.83 -15.00 10.02
CA GLN A 36 2.41 -13.69 9.51
C GLN A 36 3.40 -12.58 9.88
N ILE A 37 3.90 -12.58 11.12
CA ILE A 37 4.96 -11.66 11.55
C ILE A 37 6.22 -11.85 10.70
N SER A 38 6.64 -13.10 10.50
CA SER A 38 7.82 -13.44 9.68
C SER A 38 7.66 -12.97 8.24
N LEU A 39 6.47 -13.15 7.64
CA LEU A 39 6.18 -12.68 6.29
C LEU A 39 6.16 -11.14 6.20
N LEU A 40 5.59 -10.46 7.20
CA LEU A 40 5.57 -9.01 7.28
C LEU A 40 7.00 -8.43 7.34
N SER A 41 7.87 -9.00 8.18
CA SER A 41 9.27 -8.63 8.27
C SER A 41 10.04 -8.88 6.97
N LEU A 42 9.77 -10.00 6.29
CA LEU A 42 10.37 -10.30 4.99
C LEU A 42 9.93 -9.30 3.91
N LEU A 43 8.65 -8.91 3.90
CA LEU A 43 8.13 -7.92 2.96
C LEU A 43 8.67 -6.50 3.25
N LEU A 44 8.87 -6.14 4.51
CA LEU A 44 9.56 -4.89 4.89
C LEU A 44 11.02 -4.91 4.41
N ALA A 45 11.75 -6.00 4.65
CA ALA A 45 13.13 -6.14 4.17
C ALA A 45 13.21 -6.06 2.64
N PHE A 46 12.27 -6.71 1.94
CA PHE A 46 12.14 -6.62 0.48
C PHE A 46 11.86 -5.19 0.03
N GLU A 47 10.96 -4.47 0.70
CA GLU A 47 10.70 -3.06 0.41
C GLU A 47 11.96 -2.22 0.53
N MET A 48 12.73 -2.36 1.61
CA MET A 48 13.99 -1.62 1.79
C MET A 48 15.03 -1.92 0.70
N VAL A 49 15.11 -3.17 0.21
CA VAL A 49 15.95 -3.50 -0.94
C VAL A 49 15.48 -2.78 -2.20
N VAL A 50 14.17 -2.73 -2.43
CA VAL A 50 13.60 -1.99 -3.57
C VAL A 50 13.82 -0.48 -3.42
N VAL A 51 13.75 0.08 -2.22
CA VAL A 51 14.11 1.50 -1.94
C VAL A 51 15.54 1.78 -2.38
N LEU A 52 16.49 0.93 -1.98
CA LEU A 52 17.89 1.09 -2.36
C LEU A 52 18.05 1.08 -3.88
N ILE A 53 17.47 0.08 -4.56
CA ILE A 53 17.51 -0.02 -6.03
C ILE A 53 16.86 1.22 -6.67
N SER A 54 15.70 1.64 -6.18
CA SER A 54 14.97 2.80 -6.69
C SER A 54 15.79 4.09 -6.53
N LYS A 55 16.46 4.28 -5.39
CA LYS A 55 17.30 5.45 -5.11
C LYS A 55 18.44 5.58 -6.11
N PHE A 56 19.08 4.47 -6.49
CA PHE A 56 20.19 4.46 -7.45
C PHE A 56 19.76 4.42 -8.93
N THR A 57 18.46 4.36 -9.22
CA THR A 57 17.94 4.31 -10.60
C THR A 57 17.11 5.55 -10.94
N LEU A 58 15.87 5.62 -10.46
CA LEU A 58 14.92 6.70 -10.76
C LEU A 58 14.93 7.81 -9.69
N GLY A 59 15.22 7.45 -8.45
CA GLY A 59 15.21 8.36 -7.30
C GLY A 59 16.37 9.37 -7.29
N PHE A 60 17.38 9.18 -8.15
CA PHE A 60 18.45 10.15 -8.36
C PHE A 60 17.98 11.41 -9.10
N TRP A 61 16.90 11.30 -9.89
CA TRP A 61 16.42 12.40 -10.72
C TRP A 61 15.51 13.31 -9.90
N ILE A 62 16.09 14.41 -9.39
CA ILE A 62 15.33 15.47 -8.72
C ILE A 62 14.66 16.34 -9.78
N ILE A 63 13.34 16.29 -9.84
CA ILE A 63 12.52 17.04 -10.79
C ILE A 63 11.98 18.29 -10.10
N GLY A 64 12.20 19.46 -10.70
CA GLY A 64 11.75 20.74 -10.15
C GLY A 64 12.40 21.11 -8.82
N GLY A 65 13.55 20.51 -8.48
CA GLY A 65 14.31 20.80 -7.26
C GLY A 65 13.76 20.19 -5.96
N ALA A 66 12.60 19.51 -5.98
CA ALA A 66 11.93 19.04 -4.77
C ALA A 66 11.26 17.67 -4.87
N TYR A 67 11.07 17.12 -6.09
CA TYR A 67 10.29 15.89 -6.29
C TYR A 67 11.15 14.78 -6.89
N THR A 68 10.93 13.55 -6.44
CA THR A 68 11.60 12.35 -6.97
C THR A 68 10.56 11.30 -7.36
N ILE A 69 10.88 10.49 -8.36
CA ILE A 69 10.06 9.34 -8.75
C ILE A 69 10.71 8.09 -8.19
N GLU A 70 9.94 7.30 -7.43
CA GLU A 70 10.43 6.10 -6.80
C GLU A 70 9.51 4.89 -7.05
N LEU A 71 10.13 3.77 -7.43
CA LEU A 71 9.50 2.47 -7.66
C LEU A 71 9.55 1.57 -6.42
N ALA A 72 9.46 2.14 -5.22
CA ALA A 72 9.61 1.41 -3.96
C ALA A 72 8.31 1.18 -3.19
N PHE A 73 7.17 1.67 -3.70
CA PHE A 73 5.91 1.61 -2.98
C PHE A 73 5.07 0.36 -3.30
N PHE A 74 5.31 -0.31 -4.43
CA PHE A 74 4.57 -1.52 -4.79
C PHE A 74 4.65 -2.67 -3.76
N PRO A 75 5.76 -2.89 -3.00
CA PRO A 75 5.78 -3.89 -1.93
C PRO A 75 4.81 -3.54 -0.81
N ILE A 76 4.63 -2.26 -0.50
CA ILE A 76 3.63 -1.80 0.47
C ILE A 76 2.21 -2.08 -0.03
N ILE A 77 1.95 -1.89 -1.32
CA ILE A 77 0.66 -2.29 -1.94
C ILE A 77 0.45 -3.80 -1.81
N PHE A 78 1.48 -4.63 -1.97
CA PHE A 78 1.37 -6.07 -1.71
C PHE A 78 1.02 -6.38 -0.26
N ILE A 79 1.64 -5.70 0.70
CA ILE A 79 1.29 -5.87 2.12
C ILE A 79 -0.19 -5.52 2.33
N ALA A 80 -0.72 -4.46 1.73
CA ALA A 80 -2.15 -4.10 1.79
C ALA A 80 -3.09 -5.18 1.22
N LEU A 81 -2.65 -5.96 0.23
CA LEU A 81 -3.46 -7.04 -0.34
C LEU A 81 -3.50 -8.29 0.55
N ILE A 82 -2.47 -8.49 1.37
CA ILE A 82 -2.28 -9.70 2.19
C ILE A 82 -2.75 -9.47 3.64
N PHE A 83 -2.45 -8.29 4.16
CA PHE A 83 -2.70 -7.87 5.54
C PHE A 83 -3.74 -6.76 5.59
N ASN A 84 -4.20 -6.44 6.79
CA ASN A 84 -5.12 -5.34 6.98
C ASN A 84 -4.43 -3.97 6.84
N TRP A 85 -5.24 -2.91 6.72
CA TRP A 85 -4.74 -1.54 6.56
C TRP A 85 -3.87 -1.07 7.74
N PHE A 86 -4.16 -1.55 8.95
CA PHE A 86 -3.48 -1.14 10.17
C PHE A 86 -2.00 -1.58 10.17
N TYR A 87 -1.75 -2.87 9.95
CA TYR A 87 -0.38 -3.38 9.87
C TYR A 87 0.36 -2.85 8.65
N THR A 88 -0.35 -2.67 7.52
CA THR A 88 0.25 -2.06 6.33
C THR A 88 0.70 -0.62 6.61
N SER A 89 -0.12 0.17 7.32
CA SER A 89 0.22 1.56 7.66
C SER A 89 1.43 1.63 8.59
N ILE A 90 1.51 0.74 9.59
CA ILE A 90 2.69 0.65 10.47
C ILE A 90 3.95 0.37 9.65
N ILE A 91 3.89 -0.62 8.75
CA ILE A 91 5.04 -0.95 7.89
C ILE A 91 5.40 0.19 6.96
N ALA A 92 4.42 0.87 6.35
CA ALA A 92 4.66 2.01 5.47
C ALA A 92 5.38 3.15 6.21
N VAL A 93 4.94 3.49 7.42
CA VAL A 93 5.59 4.51 8.25
C VAL A 93 7.02 4.08 8.60
N ILE A 94 7.20 2.85 9.11
CA ILE A 94 8.51 2.32 9.47
C ILE A 94 9.47 2.35 8.27
N SER A 95 9.01 1.90 7.11
CA SER A 95 9.76 1.90 5.85
C SER A 95 10.23 3.31 5.47
N VAL A 96 9.32 4.29 5.46
CA VAL A 96 9.67 5.68 5.10
C VAL A 96 10.71 6.24 6.06
N TRP A 97 10.53 6.02 7.37
CA TRP A 97 11.47 6.53 8.36
C TRP A 97 12.81 5.79 8.38
N PHE A 98 12.87 4.52 7.98
CA PHE A 98 14.15 3.82 7.79
C PHE A 98 15.05 4.49 6.75
N ARG A 99 14.48 5.27 5.82
CA ARG A 99 15.23 6.01 4.81
C ARG A 99 16.07 7.14 5.39
N THR A 100 15.83 7.55 6.63
CA THR A 100 16.76 8.42 7.38
C THR A 100 18.17 7.83 7.44
N LEU A 101 18.29 6.50 7.62
CA LEU A 101 19.57 5.79 7.62
C LEU A 101 20.24 5.80 6.25
N LEU A 102 19.48 6.05 5.19
CA LEU A 102 19.96 6.18 3.81
C LEU A 102 20.30 7.62 3.45
N GLY A 103 20.20 8.57 4.39
CA GLY A 103 20.53 9.98 4.19
C GLY A 103 19.38 10.83 3.62
N SER A 104 18.13 10.37 3.68
CA SER A 104 16.97 11.19 3.28
C SER A 104 16.61 12.23 4.35
N GLU A 105 16.24 13.43 3.92
CA GLU A 105 15.91 14.56 4.79
C GLU A 105 14.52 14.47 5.45
N PRO A 106 14.35 14.88 6.72
CA PRO A 106 13.11 14.68 7.48
C PRO A 106 11.86 15.34 6.87
N ILE A 107 11.97 16.54 6.30
CA ILE A 107 10.82 17.26 5.73
C ILE A 107 10.28 16.51 4.51
N GLY A 108 11.18 16.01 3.65
CA GLY A 108 10.85 15.15 2.52
C GLY A 108 10.16 13.87 2.98
N LEU A 109 10.65 13.23 4.05
CA LEU A 109 10.04 12.04 4.63
C LEU A 109 8.65 12.29 5.23
N ILE A 110 8.39 13.46 5.82
CA ILE A 110 7.05 13.84 6.29
C ILE A 110 6.10 13.95 5.10
N SER A 111 6.49 14.68 4.05
CA SER A 111 5.68 14.82 2.84
C SER A 111 5.38 13.47 2.19
N LEU A 112 6.41 12.61 2.10
CA LEU A 112 6.31 11.25 1.59
C LEU A 112 5.36 10.39 2.43
N THR A 113 5.47 10.44 3.76
CA THR A 113 4.59 9.69 4.68
C THR A 113 3.13 10.08 4.50
N ILE A 114 2.84 11.37 4.38
CA ILE A 114 1.47 11.88 4.17
C ILE A 114 0.92 11.39 2.82
N ALA A 115 1.71 11.50 1.76
CA ALA A 115 1.32 11.04 0.44
C ALA A 115 1.02 9.53 0.47
N ASP A 116 1.94 8.73 1.03
CA ASP A 116 1.87 7.27 1.01
C ASP A 116 0.73 6.74 1.89
N LEU A 117 0.51 7.34 3.08
CA LEU A 117 -0.62 6.98 3.94
C LEU A 117 -1.96 7.41 3.35
N SER A 118 -2.05 8.60 2.76
CA SER A 118 -3.30 9.04 2.11
C SER A 118 -3.66 8.14 0.93
N PHE A 119 -2.67 7.72 0.14
CA PHE A 119 -2.86 6.70 -0.90
C PHE A 119 -3.37 5.40 -0.30
N LEU A 120 -2.70 4.86 0.73
CA LEU A 120 -3.06 3.58 1.35
C LEU A 120 -4.49 3.57 1.90
N ILE A 121 -4.89 4.65 2.59
CA ILE A 121 -6.23 4.76 3.17
C ILE A 121 -7.28 4.69 2.06
N VAL A 122 -7.13 5.48 1.01
CA VAL A 122 -8.07 5.52 -0.12
C VAL A 122 -8.06 4.20 -0.87
N PHE A 123 -6.88 3.65 -1.15
CA PHE A 123 -6.70 2.38 -1.84
C PHE A 123 -7.39 1.24 -1.09
N CYS A 124 -7.07 1.04 0.20
CA CYS A 124 -7.64 -0.03 1.01
C CYS A 124 -9.16 0.13 1.15
N CYS A 125 -9.66 1.35 1.35
CA CYS A 125 -11.10 1.61 1.44
C CYS A 125 -11.83 1.20 0.16
N LEU A 126 -11.34 1.63 -1.00
CA LEU A 126 -11.94 1.29 -2.30
C LEU A 126 -11.79 -0.19 -2.61
N PHE A 127 -10.59 -0.73 -2.46
CA PHE A 127 -10.26 -2.09 -2.84
C PHE A 127 -11.06 -3.11 -2.03
N TYR A 128 -11.12 -2.96 -0.69
CA TYR A 128 -11.91 -3.88 0.13
C TYR A 128 -13.41 -3.73 -0.09
N THR A 129 -13.88 -2.52 -0.42
CA THR A 129 -15.27 -2.29 -0.81
C THR A 129 -15.61 -3.04 -2.10
N PHE A 130 -14.78 -2.91 -3.14
CA PHE A 130 -14.97 -3.63 -4.40
C PHE A 130 -14.82 -5.16 -4.22
N LYS A 131 -13.85 -5.60 -3.43
CA LYS A 131 -13.68 -7.01 -3.08
C LYS A 131 -14.96 -7.60 -2.48
N LYS A 132 -15.59 -6.88 -1.55
CA LYS A 132 -16.85 -7.28 -0.93
C LYS A 132 -18.04 -7.20 -1.89
N MET A 133 -18.16 -6.13 -2.67
CA MET A 133 -19.28 -5.92 -3.60
C MET A 133 -19.29 -6.95 -4.73
N PHE A 134 -18.13 -7.26 -5.30
CA PHE A 134 -18.01 -8.17 -6.45
C PHE A 134 -17.67 -9.61 -6.06
N ASN A 135 -17.64 -9.91 -4.77
CA ASN A 135 -17.32 -11.23 -4.20
C ASN A 135 -16.06 -11.85 -4.86
N LEU A 136 -14.99 -11.05 -4.93
CA LEU A 136 -13.75 -11.45 -5.59
C LEU A 136 -13.08 -12.56 -4.79
N LEU A 137 -13.00 -13.75 -5.38
CA LEU A 137 -12.33 -14.92 -4.82
C LEU A 137 -11.00 -15.12 -5.55
N LEU A 138 -9.95 -15.46 -4.80
CA LEU A 138 -8.60 -15.68 -5.32
C LEU A 138 -8.50 -17.02 -6.11
N SER A 139 -9.22 -17.12 -7.23
CA SER A 139 -9.21 -18.25 -8.14
C SER A 139 -8.44 -17.91 -9.42
N ASN A 140 -7.85 -18.91 -10.10
CA ASN A 140 -7.08 -18.66 -11.34
C ASN A 140 -7.91 -17.92 -12.39
N ASN A 141 -9.21 -18.19 -12.47
CA ASN A 141 -10.12 -17.58 -13.44
C ASN A 141 -10.52 -16.13 -13.09
N GLN A 142 -10.21 -15.65 -11.87
CA GLN A 142 -10.55 -14.29 -11.41
C GLN A 142 -9.33 -13.40 -11.22
N ILE A 143 -8.10 -13.87 -11.47
CA ILE A 143 -6.86 -13.07 -11.34
C ILE A 143 -6.93 -11.76 -12.14
N LEU A 144 -7.45 -11.82 -13.37
CA LEU A 144 -7.63 -10.62 -14.21
C LEU A 144 -8.62 -9.63 -13.61
N LYS A 145 -9.76 -10.11 -13.10
CA LYS A 145 -10.76 -9.26 -12.42
C LYS A 145 -10.18 -8.63 -11.17
N TYR A 146 -9.42 -9.39 -10.39
CA TYR A 146 -8.76 -8.92 -9.18
C TYR A 146 -7.72 -7.83 -9.51
N SER A 147 -6.88 -8.08 -10.52
CA SER A 147 -5.88 -7.11 -11.01
C SER A 147 -6.53 -5.83 -11.54
N PHE A 148 -7.67 -5.95 -12.22
CA PHE A 148 -8.46 -4.81 -12.68
C PHE A 148 -8.95 -3.94 -11.51
N TRP A 149 -9.49 -4.54 -10.46
CA TRP A 149 -9.93 -3.78 -9.29
C TRP A 149 -8.77 -3.16 -8.50
N ILE A 150 -7.62 -3.83 -8.41
CA ILE A 150 -6.38 -3.22 -7.88
C ILE A 150 -6.04 -1.96 -8.69
N PHE A 151 -6.05 -2.06 -10.02
CA PHE A 151 -5.72 -0.95 -10.89
C PHE A 151 -6.69 0.23 -10.71
N ILE A 152 -8.00 -0.01 -10.75
CA ILE A 152 -9.01 1.05 -10.57
C ILE A 152 -8.91 1.70 -9.19
N SER A 153 -8.81 0.92 -8.11
CA SER A 153 -8.62 1.47 -6.76
C SER A 153 -7.34 2.28 -6.66
N GLY A 154 -6.26 1.82 -7.29
CA GLY A 154 -4.98 2.51 -7.33
C GLY A 154 -5.03 3.84 -8.08
N VAL A 155 -5.66 3.88 -9.26
CA VAL A 155 -5.80 5.12 -10.04
C VAL A 155 -6.57 6.18 -9.26
N ILE A 156 -7.69 5.81 -8.63
CA ILE A 156 -8.48 6.75 -7.82
C ILE A 156 -7.67 7.20 -6.59
N ALA A 157 -7.00 6.27 -5.89
CA ALA A 157 -6.16 6.60 -4.74
C ALA A 157 -4.98 7.51 -5.11
N SER A 158 -4.40 7.34 -6.30
CA SER A 158 -3.34 8.20 -6.84
C SER A 158 -3.83 9.64 -6.99
N VAL A 159 -4.99 9.85 -7.62
CA VAL A 159 -5.56 11.18 -7.81
C VAL A 159 -5.87 11.83 -6.46
N VAL A 160 -6.57 11.13 -5.57
CA VAL A 160 -6.95 11.68 -4.26
C VAL A 160 -5.73 12.00 -3.40
N SER A 161 -4.75 11.09 -3.31
CA SER A 161 -3.52 11.33 -2.55
C SER A 161 -2.71 12.49 -3.11
N SER A 162 -2.62 12.64 -4.43
CA SER A 162 -1.91 13.76 -5.05
C SER A 162 -2.55 15.12 -4.72
N LEU A 163 -3.88 15.18 -4.62
CA LEU A 163 -4.59 16.39 -4.20
C LEU A 163 -4.39 16.69 -2.72
N ILE A 164 -4.40 15.66 -1.86
CA ILE A 164 -4.06 15.81 -0.44
C ILE A 164 -2.62 16.32 -0.30
N SER A 165 -1.67 15.75 -1.04
CA SER A 165 -0.29 16.20 -1.07
C SER A 165 -0.16 17.64 -1.57
N LEU A 166 -0.94 18.08 -2.56
CA LEU A 166 -0.99 19.48 -2.99
C LEU A 166 -1.41 20.40 -1.83
N VAL A 167 -2.48 20.04 -1.12
CA VAL A 167 -2.98 20.83 0.01
C VAL A 167 -1.95 20.88 1.13
N CYS A 168 -1.34 19.76 1.51
CA CYS A 168 -0.30 19.72 2.53
C CYS A 168 0.96 20.49 2.11
N ASN A 169 1.34 20.38 0.83
CA ASN A 169 2.47 21.12 0.29
C ASN A 169 2.25 22.62 0.39
N TYR A 170 1.07 23.09 -0.01
CA TYR A 170 0.67 24.50 0.08
C TYR A 170 0.59 25.00 1.53
N LEU A 171 -0.04 24.23 2.43
CA LEU A 171 -0.32 24.68 3.80
C LEU A 171 0.91 24.70 4.70
N PHE A 172 1.81 23.72 4.60
CA PHE A 172 2.94 23.65 5.55
C PHE A 172 4.25 23.07 5.03
N ILE A 173 4.31 22.17 4.05
CA ILE A 173 5.61 21.58 3.64
C ILE A 173 6.54 22.64 3.05
N PHE A 174 6.03 23.51 2.16
CA PHE A 174 6.84 24.59 1.59
C PHE A 174 7.28 25.61 2.66
N ASN A 175 6.42 25.87 3.64
CA ASN A 175 6.76 26.72 4.78
C ASN A 175 7.91 26.11 5.60
N LEU A 176 7.92 24.79 5.83
CA LEU A 176 9.02 24.09 6.50
C LEU A 176 10.35 24.19 5.72
N TYR A 177 10.28 24.29 4.39
CA TYR A 177 11.46 24.54 3.54
C TYR A 177 11.85 26.02 3.44
N ASN A 178 11.14 26.94 4.11
CA ASN A 178 11.29 28.39 3.94
C ASN A 178 11.21 28.84 2.46
N MET A 179 10.38 28.15 1.66
CA MET A 179 10.20 28.45 0.24
C MET A 179 8.75 28.84 -0.04
N PRO A 180 8.48 29.92 -0.79
CA PRO A 180 7.12 30.26 -1.17
C PRO A 180 6.54 29.22 -2.14
N PRO A 181 5.33 28.67 -1.89
CA PRO A 181 4.71 27.73 -2.80
C PRO A 181 4.27 28.46 -4.08
N THR A 182 4.90 28.13 -5.21
CA THR A 182 4.45 28.63 -6.52
C THR A 182 3.47 27.64 -7.14
N GLN A 183 2.45 28.14 -7.83
CA GLN A 183 1.41 27.29 -8.44
C GLN A 183 2.00 26.22 -9.37
N TRP A 184 3.01 26.56 -10.16
CA TRP A 184 3.60 25.62 -11.10
C TRP A 184 4.31 24.46 -10.39
N ILE A 185 5.02 24.71 -9.28
CA ILE A 185 5.69 23.64 -8.51
C ILE A 185 4.65 22.72 -7.86
N LEU A 186 3.56 23.28 -7.32
CA LEU A 186 2.51 22.48 -6.69
C LEU A 186 1.84 21.52 -7.69
N TRP A 187 1.50 22.00 -8.89
CA TRP A 187 0.92 21.17 -9.95
C TRP A 187 1.92 20.17 -10.54
N LEU A 188 3.20 20.53 -10.61
CA LEU A 188 4.27 19.59 -10.95
C LEU A 188 4.33 18.45 -9.92
N GLY A 189 4.21 18.78 -8.63
CA GLY A 189 4.12 17.81 -7.54
C GLY A 189 2.94 16.85 -7.70
N VAL A 190 1.75 17.36 -8.06
CA VAL A 190 0.58 16.52 -8.37
C VAL A 190 0.88 15.53 -9.50
N LEU A 191 1.45 16.03 -10.60
CA LEU A 191 1.78 15.19 -11.76
C LEU A 191 2.79 14.10 -11.41
N ILE A 192 3.87 14.45 -10.71
CA ILE A 192 4.92 13.50 -10.32
C ILE A 192 4.39 12.47 -9.33
N THR A 193 3.58 12.91 -8.35
CA THR A 193 2.96 12.01 -7.36
C THR A 193 2.05 11.00 -8.06
N ASN A 194 1.27 11.43 -9.05
CA ASN A 194 0.45 10.51 -9.84
C ASN A 194 1.28 9.52 -10.65
N ILE A 195 2.32 9.99 -11.34
CA ILE A 195 3.22 9.12 -12.11
C ILE A 195 3.86 8.08 -11.19
N LYS A 196 4.37 8.49 -10.02
CA LYS A 196 4.94 7.60 -9.00
C LYS A 196 3.95 6.47 -8.66
N TYR A 197 2.73 6.79 -8.27
CA TYR A 197 1.77 5.75 -7.87
C TYR A 197 1.32 4.88 -9.03
N LEU A 198 1.05 5.45 -10.21
CA LEU A 198 0.64 4.68 -11.39
C LEU A 198 1.72 3.66 -11.80
N LEU A 199 2.99 4.04 -11.73
CA LEU A 199 4.10 3.11 -11.99
C LEU A 199 4.14 1.98 -10.95
N ASN A 200 4.00 2.29 -9.66
CA ASN A 200 3.96 1.28 -8.60
C ASN A 200 2.75 0.34 -8.73
N ILE A 201 1.58 0.86 -9.10
CA ILE A 201 0.37 0.06 -9.37
C ILE A 201 0.59 -0.83 -10.57
N ALA A 202 1.18 -0.32 -11.66
CA ALA A 202 1.46 -1.12 -12.85
C ALA A 202 2.39 -2.29 -12.54
N VAL A 203 3.47 -2.06 -11.78
CA VAL A 203 4.38 -3.10 -11.29
C VAL A 203 3.64 -4.09 -10.40
N CYS A 204 2.81 -3.61 -9.47
CA CYS A 204 1.99 -4.45 -8.60
C CYS A 204 1.05 -5.36 -9.41
N CYS A 205 0.32 -4.82 -10.39
CA CYS A 205 -0.59 -5.57 -11.26
C CYS A 205 0.15 -6.61 -12.10
N TYR A 206 1.33 -6.27 -12.66
CA TYR A 206 2.15 -7.20 -13.43
C TYR A 206 2.61 -8.38 -12.59
N LEU A 207 3.10 -8.10 -11.38
CA LEU A 207 3.61 -9.10 -10.45
C LEU A 207 2.51 -9.82 -9.66
N PHE A 208 1.26 -9.34 -9.71
CA PHE A 208 0.14 -9.93 -8.96
C PHE A 208 -0.10 -11.40 -9.31
N LYS A 209 0.16 -11.81 -10.56
CA LYS A 209 0.06 -13.23 -10.95
C LYS A 209 1.05 -14.10 -10.17
N VAL A 210 2.27 -13.62 -9.93
CA VAL A 210 3.27 -14.31 -9.10
C VAL A 210 2.84 -14.30 -7.64
N LEU A 211 2.39 -13.15 -7.13
CA LEU A 211 1.88 -13.00 -5.77
C LEU A 211 0.74 -13.99 -5.47
N SER A 212 -0.19 -14.15 -6.41
CA SER A 212 -1.34 -15.06 -6.25
C SER A 212 -0.93 -16.53 -6.06
N LYS A 213 0.22 -16.96 -6.62
CA LYS A 213 0.75 -18.30 -6.41
C LYS A 213 1.31 -18.46 -4.99
N ILE A 214 2.03 -17.44 -4.52
CA ILE A 214 2.58 -17.38 -3.16
C ILE A 214 1.44 -17.37 -2.13
N LEU A 215 0.41 -16.56 -2.36
CA LEU A 215 -0.77 -16.48 -1.47
C LEU A 215 -1.45 -17.84 -1.30
N LYS A 216 -1.59 -18.58 -2.40
CA LYS A 216 -2.14 -19.95 -2.38
C LYS A 216 -1.26 -20.92 -1.60
N SER A 217 0.07 -20.84 -1.72
CA SER A 217 0.97 -21.74 -0.96
C SER A 217 0.96 -21.48 0.54
N PHE A 218 0.70 -20.24 0.97
CA PHE A 218 0.58 -19.88 2.37
C PHE A 218 -0.85 -20.06 2.94
N ASN A 219 -1.80 -20.58 2.15
CA ASN A 219 -3.24 -20.64 2.48
C ASN A 219 -3.81 -19.27 2.89
N ILE A 220 -3.20 -18.16 2.46
CA ILE A 220 -3.70 -16.83 2.78
C ILE A 220 -4.77 -16.48 1.75
N SER A 221 -6.02 -16.32 2.19
CA SER A 221 -7.03 -15.70 1.34
C SER A 221 -6.78 -14.19 1.28
N ALA A 222 -6.18 -13.73 0.18
CA ALA A 222 -6.17 -12.31 -0.12
C ALA A 222 -7.55 -11.81 -0.56
#